data_AF-A0A8T4YL90-F1
#
_entry.id   AF-A0A8T4YL90-F1
#
_cell.length_a   1.000
_cell.length_b   1.000
_cell.length_c   1.000
_cell.angle_alpha   90.00
_cell.angle_beta   90.00
_cell.angle_gamma   90.00
#
_symmetry.space_group_name_H-M   'P 1'
#
loop_
_entity.id
_entity.type
_entity.pdbx_description
1 polymer ?
#
loop_
_entity_poly.entity_id
_entity_poly.type
_entity_poly.pdbx_seq_one_letter_code
_entity_poly.pdbx_strand_id
1 'polypeptide(L)' 'MIGSVTGIEVKLLPTWQITHLHVSLTEETTRELGYKKPFLGSVEVLIPISIVKAVGDLISLNKHCRTQRYSGVHQKIKI' A
#
# COMPACT_ATOMS: atom_id res chain seq x y z
N MET A 1 -0.93 -13.01 4.36
CA MET A 1 -0.34 -12.13 3.32
C MET A 1 -1.22 -10.88 3.24
N ILE A 2 -0.64 -9.68 3.39
CA ILE A 2 -1.41 -8.43 3.58
C ILE A 2 -1.95 -7.88 2.26
N GLY A 3 -1.21 -8.04 1.17
CA GLY A 3 -1.55 -7.47 -0.12
C GLY A 3 -0.39 -7.51 -1.10
N SER A 4 -0.56 -6.80 -2.21
CA SER A 4 0.43 -6.68 -3.29
C SER A 4 0.81 -5.23 -3.50
N VAL A 5 2.10 -4.96 -3.74
CA VAL A 5 2.58 -3.60 -4.07
C VAL A 5 2.10 -3.22 -5.46
N THR A 6 1.42 -2.08 -5.57
CA THR A 6 0.86 -1.53 -6.82
C THR A 6 1.62 -0.31 -7.32
N GLY A 7 2.40 0.33 -6.45
CA GLY A 7 3.12 1.56 -6.76
C GLY A 7 4.02 2.02 -5.62
N ILE A 8 4.72 3.12 -5.86
CA ILE A 8 5.63 3.74 -4.91
C ILE A 8 5.45 5.26 -4.95
N GLU A 9 5.58 5.90 -3.80
CA GLU A 9 5.58 7.36 -3.69
C GLU A 9 7.00 7.85 -3.43
N VAL A 10 7.48 8.71 -4.32
CA VAL A 10 8.86 9.22 -4.30
C VAL A 10 8.83 10.72 -4.01
N LYS A 11 9.58 11.13 -2.99
CA LYS A 11 9.87 12.53 -2.75
C LYS A 11 11.01 12.94 -3.69
N LEU A 12 10.67 13.61 -4.78
CA LEU A 12 11.60 13.94 -5.86
C LEU A 12 12.68 14.92 -5.41
N LEU A 13 12.33 16.08 -4.85
CA LEU A 13 13.32 17.08 -4.42
C LEU A 13 13.28 17.32 -2.90
N PRO A 14 14.43 17.51 -2.23
CA PRO A 14 15.79 17.41 -2.76
C PRO A 14 16.38 15.99 -2.69
N THR A 15 15.70 15.03 -2.06
CA THR A 15 16.32 13.79 -1.60
C THR A 15 16.13 12.58 -2.51
N TRP A 16 15.22 12.62 -3.49
CA TRP A 16 14.90 11.46 -4.35
C TRP A 16 14.67 10.15 -3.56
N GLN A 17 13.95 10.25 -2.45
CA GLN A 17 13.71 9.10 -1.57
C GLN A 17 12.32 8.52 -1.77
N ILE A 18 12.25 7.19 -1.90
CA ILE A 18 10.98 6.47 -1.75
C ILE A 18 10.51 6.69 -0.31
N THR A 19 9.27 7.15 -0.16
CA THR A 19 8.70 7.43 1.17
C THR A 19 7.64 6.41 1.53
N HIS A 20 6.79 6.02 0.57
CA HIS A 20 5.68 5.10 0.80
C HIS A 20 5.56 4.08 -0.32
N LEU A 21 5.04 2.91 0.04
CA LEU A 21 4.59 1.88 -0.88
C LEU A 21 3.07 1.93 -0.96
N HIS A 22 2.55 1.87 -2.17
CA HIS A 22 1.13 1.62 -2.40
C HIS A 22 0.89 0.12 -2.34
N VAL A 23 0.00 -0.31 -1.45
CA VAL A 23 -0.34 -1.72 -1.28
C VAL A 23 -1.83 -1.90 -1.47
N SER A 24 -2.19 -2.67 -2.50
CA SER A 24 -3.53 -3.19 -2.68
C SER A 24 -3.73 -4.35 -1.70
N LEU A 25 -4.65 -4.17 -0.76
CA LEU A 25 -4.95 -5.15 0.28
C LEU A 25 -5.74 -6.34 -0.28
N THR A 26 -5.49 -7.52 0.29
CA THR A 26 -6.36 -8.68 0.07
C THR A 26 -7.75 -8.43 0.68
N GLU A 27 -8.75 -9.17 0.23
CA GLU A 27 -10.10 -9.11 0.81
C GLU A 27 -10.11 -9.53 2.29
N GLU A 28 -9.33 -10.56 2.64
CA GLU A 28 -9.16 -11.02 4.02
C GLU A 28 -8.63 -9.91 4.90
N THR A 29 -7.50 -9.29 4.54
CA THR A 29 -6.90 -8.20 5.32
C THR A 29 -7.78 -6.95 5.34
N THR A 30 -8.48 -6.66 4.24
CA THR A 30 -9.47 -5.56 4.19
C THR A 30 -10.56 -5.77 5.26
N ARG A 31 -11.06 -6.99 5.41
CA ARG A 31 -12.08 -7.35 6.41
C ARG A 31 -11.51 -7.32 7.83
N GLU A 32 -10.32 -7.87 8.05
CA GLU A 32 -9.65 -7.88 9.36
C GLU A 32 -9.36 -6.48 9.89
N LEU A 33 -8.95 -5.57 9.01
CA LEU A 33 -8.70 -4.16 9.34
C LEU A 33 -9.99 -3.32 9.44
N GLY A 34 -11.16 -3.93 9.22
CA GLY A 34 -12.46 -3.26 9.30
C GLY A 34 -12.71 -2.25 8.17
N TYR A 35 -11.96 -2.33 7.07
CA TYR A 35 -12.17 -1.45 5.94
C TYR A 35 -13.38 -1.89 5.11
N LYS A 36 -14.28 -0.94 4.81
CA LYS A 36 -15.36 -1.18 3.86
C LYS A 36 -14.79 -1.52 2.48
N LYS A 37 -15.10 -2.73 2.01
CA LYS A 37 -14.76 -3.22 0.66
C LYS A 37 -15.46 -2.33 -0.38
N PRO A 38 -14.72 -1.78 -1.36
CA PRO A 38 -15.33 -1.03 -2.46
C PRO A 38 -16.13 -1.96 -3.37
N PHE A 39 -17.16 -1.42 -4.03
CA PHE A 39 -18.01 -2.19 -4.95
C PHE A 39 -17.25 -2.69 -6.19
N LEU A 40 -16.22 -1.94 -6.61
CA LEU A 40 -15.28 -2.33 -7.66
C LEU A 40 -13.86 -2.00 -7.20
N GLY A 41 -12.90 -2.90 -7.47
CA GLY A 41 -11.48 -2.72 -7.12
C GLY A 41 -11.11 -3.21 -5.72
N SER A 42 -9.96 -2.76 -5.23
CA SER A 42 -9.35 -3.16 -3.96
C SER A 42 -9.12 -1.95 -3.06
N VAL A 43 -9.06 -2.15 -1.74
CA VAL A 43 -8.60 -1.09 -0.83
C VAL A 43 -7.11 -0.92 -0.99
N GLU A 44 -6.66 0.30 -1.24
CA GLU A 44 -5.24 0.65 -1.36
C GLU A 44 -4.82 1.47 -0.12
N VAL A 45 -3.66 1.12 0.44
CA VAL A 45 -3.07 1.80 1.59
C VAL A 45 -1.66 2.26 1.28
N LEU A 46 -1.27 3.35 1.92
CA LEU A 46 0.11 3.83 1.92
C LEU A 46 0.85 3.26 3.12
N ILE A 47 1.98 2.62 2.84
CA ILE A 47 2.85 2.05 3.87
C ILE A 47 4.20 2.76 3.82
N PRO A 48 4.62 3.43 4.90
CA PRO A 48 5.91 4.13 4.91
C PRO A 48 7.06 3.13 4.78
N ILE A 49 8.08 3.46 3.97
CA ILE A 49 9.24 2.56 3.78
C ILE A 49 10.01 2.33 5.09
N SER A 50 9.91 3.25 6.05
CA SER A 50 10.58 3.19 7.35
C SER A 50 10.16 1.98 8.20
N ILE A 51 8.99 1.39 7.96
CA ILE A 51 8.52 0.21 8.69
C ILE A 51 8.78 -1.11 7.97
N VAL A 52 9.35 -1.04 6.75
CA VAL A 52 9.75 -2.20 5.97
C VAL A 52 11.04 -2.75 6.56
N LYS A 53 10.97 -3.97 7.10
CA LYS A 53 12.10 -4.60 7.81
C LYS A 53 13.06 -5.31 6.86
N ALA A 54 12.54 -5.88 5.77
CA ALA A 54 13.30 -6.59 4.76
C ALA A 54 12.58 -6.53 3.40
N VAL A 55 13.37 -6.45 2.33
CA VAL A 55 12.90 -6.47 0.94
C VAL A 55 13.44 -7.74 0.26
N GLY A 56 12.54 -8.49 -0.36
CA GLY A 56 12.79 -9.70 -1.16
C GLY A 56 11.54 -9.99 -1.99
N ASP A 57 11.29 -11.24 -2.37
CA ASP A 57 10.01 -11.65 -3.01
C ASP A 57 8.78 -11.36 -2.14
N LEU A 58 9.01 -11.13 -0.84
CA LEU A 58 8.03 -10.75 0.17
C LEU A 58 8.53 -9.53 0.95
N ILE A 59 7.66 -8.54 1.14
CA ILE A 59 7.92 -7.38 2.02
C ILE A 59 7.39 -7.69 3.43
N SER A 60 8.28 -7.65 4.41
CA SER A 60 7.93 -7.88 5.83
C SER A 60 7.76 -6.58 6.59
N LEU A 61 6.59 -6.39 7.23
CA LEU A 61 6.26 -5.19 8.02
C LEU A 61 6.50 -5.42 9.52
N ASN A 62 6.93 -4.39 10.24
CA ASN A 62 6.98 -4.41 11.71
C ASN A 62 5.55 -4.38 12.30
N LYS A 63 5.32 -5.08 13.42
CA LYS A 63 4.00 -5.31 14.06
C LYS A 63 3.24 -4.03 14.46
N HIS A 64 3.90 -2.87 14.49
CA HIS A 64 3.32 -1.58 14.89
C HIS A 64 2.94 -0.69 13.67
N CYS A 65 2.41 -1.29 12.61
CA CYS A 65 2.04 -0.57 11.39
C CYS A 65 0.72 0.19 11.56
N ARG A 66 0.75 1.54 11.52
CA ARG A 66 -0.45 2.37 11.31
C ARG A 66 -0.62 2.63 9.82
N THR A 67 -1.69 2.11 9.23
CA THR A 67 -2.03 2.31 7.82
C THR A 67 -2.91 3.55 7.62
N GLN A 68 -2.60 4.34 6.59
CA GLN A 68 -3.44 5.46 6.15
C GLN A 68 -4.22 5.04 4.90
N ARG A 69 -5.53 5.33 4.88
CA ARG A 69 -6.43 4.94 3.79
C ARG A 69 -6.26 5.90 2.62
N TYR A 70 -5.87 5.39 1.46
CA TYR A 70 -5.80 6.16 0.22
C TYR A 70 -7.16 6.09 -0.50
N SER A 71 -7.63 7.22 -1.03
CA SER A 71 -8.96 7.33 -1.67
C SER A 71 -8.87 7.74 -3.15
N GLY A 72 -7.78 7.39 -3.84
CA GLY A 72 -7.63 7.62 -5.28
C GLY A 72 -8.27 6.49 -6.10
N VAL A 73 -9.18 6.85 -7.01
CA VAL A 73 -9.72 5.90 -8.01
C VAL A 73 -8.70 5.79 -9.15
N HIS A 74 -7.83 4.79 -9.12
CA HIS A 74 -6.99 4.47 -10.27
C HIS A 74 -7.81 3.73 -11.34
N GLN A 75 -8.46 4.49 -12.21
CA GLN A 75 -9.00 3.95 -13.47
C GLN A 75 -7.80 3.70 -14.40
N LYS A 76 -7.42 2.42 -14.57
CA LYS A 76 -6.41 2.03 -15.56
C LYS A 76 -6.95 2.37 -16.96
N ILE A 77 -6.44 3.46 -17.56
CA ILE A 77 -6.56 3.68 -18.99
C ILE A 77 -5.65 2.65 -19.66
N LYS A 78 -6.27 1.74 -20.41
CA LYS A 78 -5.59 0.84 -21.33
C LYS A 78 -5.28 1.68 -22.58
N ILE A 79 -4.02 2.06 -22.76
CA ILE A 79 -3.52 2.60 -24.03
C ILE A 79 -3.35 1.42 -25.00
#